data_AF-A0A9P7S4T3-F1
#
_entry.id   AF-A0A9P7S4T3-F1
#
_cell.length_a   1.000
_cell.length_b   1.000
_cell.length_c   1.000
_cell.angle_alpha   90.00
_cell.angle_beta   90.00
_cell.angle_gamma   90.00
#
_symmetry.space_group_name_H-M   'P 1'
#
loop_
_entity.id
_entity.type
_entity.pdbx_description
1 polymer ?
#
loop_
_entity_poly.entity_id
_entity_poly.type
_entity_poly.pdbx_seq_one_letter_code
_entity_poly.pdbx_strand_id
1 'polypeptide(L)'
;MGHGAFPESNVQQAPRPRSRLCIMAQAAGYPRLEQQASEYSEKVSLCHRAQCPGHWNAECRQVYLAERPQKSGNSRLKLSVDPLVYAFDSPGVMLPFLGQGQKGAERGVKLALIAGIKEGMYDIEALAGYLLYRLNVLNPIYPAYLTLLQEGTPPTTDLHQYLSALAKRMGMIKRGAELDLARAASHFVRWWREEGGLLAASSAPQLGGQSHLSQLDGASATQGWGFDFEWTVSPTDSEDDRDGASFVQRKMEACIENYIVESEKEEREEQNISSTQRKKQLNIAEKAKRKMKHSRR
;
A
#
# COMPACT_ATOMS: atom_id res chain seq x y z
N MET A 1 -52.55 -8.44 53.60
CA MET A 1 -51.39 -9.01 54.33
C MET A 1 -50.95 -10.24 53.56
N GLY A 2 -49.71 -10.26 53.08
CA GLY A 2 -49.18 -11.37 52.28
C GLY A 2 -48.01 -10.93 51.41
N HIS A 3 -46.87 -10.64 52.04
CA HIS A 3 -45.59 -10.55 51.34
C HIS A 3 -45.13 -11.99 51.06
N GLY A 4 -45.23 -12.43 49.81
CA GLY A 4 -44.59 -13.64 49.31
C GLY A 4 -43.17 -13.30 48.86
N ALA A 5 -42.18 -13.88 49.53
CA ALA A 5 -40.78 -13.83 49.17
C ALA A 5 -40.51 -14.66 47.90
N PHE A 6 -39.81 -14.08 46.93
CA PHE A 6 -39.18 -14.82 45.83
C PHE A 6 -37.72 -15.15 46.20
N PRO A 7 -37.21 -16.34 45.86
CA PRO A 7 -35.87 -16.78 46.24
C PRO A 7 -34.79 -16.13 45.36
N GLU A 8 -33.67 -15.79 45.98
CA GLU A 8 -32.45 -15.33 45.31
C GLU A 8 -31.89 -16.43 44.41
N SER A 9 -31.88 -16.19 43.10
CA SER A 9 -31.14 -17.01 42.14
C SER A 9 -29.66 -16.63 42.18
N ASN A 10 -28.83 -17.63 42.45
CA ASN A 10 -27.38 -17.54 42.47
C ASN A 10 -26.86 -17.27 41.05
N VAL A 11 -26.63 -16.00 40.70
CA VAL A 11 -26.05 -15.61 39.42
C VAL A 11 -24.57 -15.94 39.44
N GLN A 12 -24.19 -17.02 38.76
CA GLN A 12 -22.81 -17.29 38.38
C GLN A 12 -22.26 -16.07 37.61
N GLN A 13 -21.26 -15.41 38.19
CA GLN A 13 -20.57 -14.28 37.56
C GLN A 13 -19.91 -14.75 36.26
N ALA A 14 -20.34 -14.17 35.13
CA ALA A 14 -19.68 -14.37 33.85
C ALA A 14 -18.22 -13.89 33.91
N PRO A 15 -17.27 -14.59 33.26
CA PRO A 15 -15.87 -14.18 33.23
C PRO A 15 -15.73 -12.81 32.54
N ARG A 16 -14.90 -11.94 33.13
CA ARG A 16 -14.65 -10.58 32.61
C ARG A 16 -13.99 -10.65 31.22
N PRO A 17 -14.33 -9.74 30.30
CA PRO A 17 -13.71 -9.70 28.98
C PRO A 17 -12.20 -9.43 29.10
N ARG A 18 -11.39 -10.30 28.50
CA ARG A 18 -9.93 -10.13 28.41
C ARG A 18 -9.60 -8.99 27.44
N SER A 19 -8.58 -8.20 27.74
CA SER A 19 -8.10 -7.14 26.84
C SER A 19 -7.60 -7.73 25.52
N ARG A 20 -7.74 -7.00 24.40
CA ARG A 20 -7.25 -7.43 23.07
C ARG A 20 -5.76 -7.79 23.08
N LEU A 21 -4.96 -7.14 23.92
CA LEU A 21 -3.54 -7.47 24.13
C LEU A 21 -3.33 -8.85 24.76
N CYS A 22 -4.20 -9.23 25.71
CA CYS A 22 -4.14 -10.54 26.36
C CYS A 22 -4.52 -11.67 25.39
N ILE A 23 -5.48 -11.41 24.48
CA ILE A 23 -5.86 -12.35 23.41
C ILE A 23 -4.72 -12.54 22.40
N MET A 24 -4.03 -11.46 22.02
CA MET A 24 -2.90 -11.49 21.08
C MET A 24 -1.67 -12.22 21.68
N ALA A 25 -1.36 -11.98 22.95
CA ALA A 25 -0.22 -12.63 23.63
C ALA A 25 -0.42 -14.16 23.79
N GLN A 26 -1.67 -14.58 24.02
CA GLN A 26 -2.04 -15.99 24.17
C GLN A 26 -2.02 -16.74 22.83
N ALA A 27 -2.39 -16.09 21.73
CA ALA A 27 -2.28 -16.64 20.38
C ALA A 27 -0.81 -16.82 19.93
N ALA A 28 0.13 -16.07 20.51
CA ALA A 28 1.54 -16.08 20.15
C ALA A 28 2.44 -16.89 21.11
N GLY A 29 1.90 -17.51 22.16
CA GLY A 29 2.65 -18.41 23.04
C GLY A 29 3.69 -17.73 23.95
N TYR A 30 3.48 -16.47 24.34
CA TYR A 30 4.41 -15.72 25.20
C TYR A 30 3.85 -15.51 26.62
N PRO A 31 4.06 -16.44 27.58
CA PRO A 31 3.47 -16.38 28.92
C PRO A 31 3.93 -15.18 29.76
N ARG A 32 5.10 -14.60 29.44
CA ARG A 32 5.65 -13.42 30.13
C ARG A 32 4.94 -12.12 29.75
N LEU A 33 4.46 -12.03 28.50
CA LEU A 33 3.67 -10.89 28.02
C LEU A 33 2.22 -10.95 28.52
N GLU A 34 1.68 -12.14 28.75
CA GLU A 34 0.34 -12.33 29.37
C GLU A 34 0.32 -11.85 30.82
N GLN A 35 1.36 -12.15 31.62
CA GLN A 35 1.48 -11.64 32.99
C GLN A 35 1.61 -10.12 33.02
N GLN A 36 2.45 -9.53 32.15
CA GLN A 36 2.61 -8.07 32.06
C GLN A 36 1.31 -7.38 31.59
N ALA A 37 0.59 -7.96 30.63
CA ALA A 37 -0.68 -7.41 30.15
C ALA A 37 -1.80 -7.53 31.20
N SER A 38 -1.81 -8.61 31.99
CA SER A 38 -2.74 -8.80 33.10
C SER A 38 -2.46 -7.79 34.23
N GLU A 39 -1.20 -7.64 34.62
CA GLU A 39 -0.78 -6.68 35.64
C GLU A 39 -1.06 -5.22 35.21
N TYR A 40 -0.85 -4.91 33.93
CA TYR A 40 -1.20 -3.62 33.33
C TYR A 40 -2.71 -3.38 33.32
N SER A 41 -3.51 -4.38 32.92
CA SER A 41 -4.97 -4.31 32.90
C SER A 41 -5.57 -4.13 34.30
N GLU A 42 -4.96 -4.75 35.32
CA GLU A 42 -5.36 -4.62 36.71
C GLU A 42 -5.02 -3.24 37.27
N LYS A 43 -3.83 -2.70 36.98
CA LYS A 43 -3.43 -1.32 37.34
C LYS A 43 -4.33 -0.27 36.68
N VAL A 44 -4.69 -0.43 35.40
CA VAL A 44 -5.61 0.46 34.69
C VAL A 44 -7.03 0.38 35.27
N SER A 45 -7.50 -0.84 35.61
CA SER A 45 -8.81 -1.03 36.25
C SER A 45 -8.88 -0.45 37.67
N LEU A 46 -7.80 -0.54 38.44
CA LEU A 46 -7.67 0.12 39.74
C LEU A 46 -7.72 1.64 39.61
N CYS A 47 -7.08 2.19 38.57
CA CYS A 47 -7.08 3.62 38.29
C CYS A 47 -8.46 4.13 37.82
N HIS A 48 -9.25 3.32 37.10
CA HIS A 48 -10.61 3.67 36.68
C HIS A 48 -11.65 3.53 37.80
N ARG A 49 -11.44 2.63 38.77
CA ARG A 49 -12.36 2.43 39.90
C ARG A 49 -12.13 3.42 41.04
N ALA A 50 -10.93 3.99 41.16
CA ALA A 50 -10.62 5.04 42.13
C ALA A 50 -11.14 6.40 41.62
N GLN A 51 -12.42 6.69 41.87
CA GLN A 51 -12.92 8.07 41.92
C GLN A 51 -12.31 8.77 43.14
N CYS A 52 -11.02 9.10 43.07
CA CYS A 52 -10.31 9.81 44.12
C CYS A 52 -10.02 11.25 43.67
N PRO A 53 -10.68 12.26 44.25
CA PRO A 53 -10.28 13.64 44.06
C PRO A 53 -8.98 13.89 44.83
N GLY A 54 -7.89 14.14 44.12
CA GLY A 54 -6.77 14.94 44.67
C GLY A 54 -5.38 14.32 44.77
N HIS A 55 -5.17 13.02 44.54
CA HIS A 55 -3.81 12.44 44.58
C HIS A 55 -3.53 11.55 43.39
N TRP A 56 -3.05 12.16 42.31
CA TRP A 56 -2.40 11.42 41.23
C TRP A 56 -0.95 11.16 41.66
N ASN A 57 -0.56 9.90 41.84
CA ASN A 57 0.86 9.56 41.95
C ASN A 57 1.56 9.82 40.58
N ALA A 58 2.88 9.95 40.60
CA ALA A 58 3.66 10.32 39.41
C ALA A 58 3.51 9.29 38.26
N GLU A 59 3.33 8.01 38.58
CA GLU A 59 3.09 6.93 37.60
C GLU A 59 1.74 7.07 36.89
N CYS A 60 0.65 7.31 37.62
CA CYS A 60 -0.67 7.50 37.01
C CYS A 60 -0.71 8.75 36.11
N ARG A 61 0.04 9.80 36.42
CA ARG A 61 0.20 10.97 35.52
C ARG A 61 0.92 10.61 34.22
N GLN A 62 1.91 9.72 34.28
CA GLN A 62 2.69 9.33 33.11
C GLN A 62 1.84 8.52 32.12
N VAL A 63 1.02 7.59 32.64
CA VAL A 63 0.08 6.80 31.83
C VAL A 63 -1.03 7.67 31.24
N TYR A 64 -1.62 8.58 32.03
CA TYR A 64 -2.70 9.46 31.56
C TYR A 64 -2.24 10.51 30.53
N LEU A 65 -0.97 10.93 30.57
CA LEU A 65 -0.38 11.81 29.54
C LEU A 65 -0.09 11.07 28.23
N ALA A 66 0.18 9.77 28.28
CA ALA A 66 0.42 8.95 27.09
C ALA A 66 -0.86 8.64 26.29
N GLU A 67 -2.02 8.60 26.95
CA GLU A 67 -3.31 8.22 26.32
C GLU A 67 -4.16 9.42 25.87
N ARG A 68 -3.69 10.67 26.00
CA ARG A 68 -4.45 11.80 25.44
C ARG A 68 -4.48 11.71 23.91
N PRO A 69 -5.65 11.78 23.25
CA PRO A 69 -5.72 11.97 21.81
C PRO A 69 -5.04 13.30 21.48
N GLN A 70 -3.85 13.21 20.89
CA GLN A 70 -3.08 14.39 20.55
C GLN A 70 -3.78 15.09 19.39
N LYS A 71 -4.20 16.34 19.62
CA LYS A 71 -4.64 17.24 18.56
C LYS A 71 -3.51 17.37 17.56
N SER A 72 -3.82 17.06 16.29
CA SER A 72 -3.00 17.27 15.11
C SER A 72 -2.44 18.69 15.09
N GLY A 73 -1.18 18.83 15.50
CA GLY A 73 -0.50 20.10 15.69
C GLY A 73 0.94 19.84 16.07
N ASN A 74 1.76 19.50 15.09
CA ASN A 74 3.23 19.49 15.13
C ASN A 74 3.82 19.01 16.47
N SER A 75 3.50 17.78 16.88
CA SER A 75 3.95 17.23 18.15
C SER A 75 5.41 16.76 18.05
N ARG A 76 6.27 17.33 18.89
CA ARG A 76 7.63 16.85 19.08
C ARG A 76 7.57 15.55 19.89
N LEU A 77 7.89 14.42 19.28
CA LEU A 77 7.96 13.12 19.93
C LEU A 77 9.38 12.88 20.46
N LYS A 78 9.55 12.66 21.77
CA LYS A 78 10.86 12.28 22.33
C LYS A 78 11.09 10.79 22.08
N LEU A 79 12.15 10.44 21.34
CA LEU A 79 12.47 9.06 20.97
C LEU A 79 13.52 8.44 21.90
N SER A 80 14.53 9.21 22.31
CA SER A 80 15.59 8.74 23.19
C SER A 80 16.03 9.83 24.15
N VAL A 81 16.48 9.42 25.35
CA VAL A 81 17.00 10.31 26.40
C VAL A 81 18.52 10.44 26.29
N ASP A 82 19.20 9.33 25.98
CA ASP A 82 20.64 9.30 25.75
C ASP A 82 20.97 8.28 24.63
N PRO A 83 21.38 8.75 23.43
CA PRO A 83 21.49 10.16 23.04
C PRO A 83 20.12 10.83 23.01
N LEU A 84 20.08 12.13 23.29
CA LEU A 84 18.82 12.89 23.31
C LEU A 84 18.27 13.07 21.88
N VAL A 85 17.25 12.30 21.51
CA VAL A 85 16.67 12.30 20.16
C VAL A 85 15.19 12.67 20.21
N TYR A 86 14.79 13.57 19.33
CA TYR A 86 13.39 13.96 19.11
C TYR A 86 13.02 13.76 17.63
N ALA A 87 11.80 13.30 17.39
CA ALA A 87 11.14 13.35 16.09
C ALA A 87 10.14 14.51 16.06
N PHE A 88 10.00 15.10 14.88
CA PHE A 88 8.97 16.08 14.58
C PHE A 88 8.07 15.50 13.51
N ASP A 89 6.81 15.30 13.84
CA ASP A 89 5.81 14.98 12.84
C ASP A 89 5.25 16.28 12.26
N SER A 90 5.72 16.66 11.07
CA SER A 90 5.05 17.69 10.28
C SER A 90 4.09 16.99 9.32
N PRO A 91 2.77 17.19 9.43
CA PRO A 91 1.79 16.61 8.50
C PRO A 91 1.85 17.33 7.15
N GLY A 92 2.95 17.14 6.43
CA GLY A 92 3.18 17.65 5.09
C GLY A 92 2.99 16.51 4.10
N VAL A 93 1.77 16.33 3.61
CA VAL A 93 1.53 15.46 2.46
C VAL A 93 1.97 16.23 1.21
N MET A 94 3.25 16.13 0.87
CA MET A 94 3.77 16.66 -0.39
C MET A 94 3.71 15.54 -1.43
N LEU A 95 2.95 15.77 -2.52
CA LEU A 95 3.05 14.90 -3.69
C LEU A 95 4.47 15.05 -4.27
N PRO A 96 5.25 13.97 -4.42
CA PRO A 96 6.56 14.07 -5.02
C PRO A 96 6.45 14.57 -6.46
N PHE A 97 7.50 15.23 -6.96
CA PHE A 97 7.57 15.56 -8.37
C PHE A 97 7.81 14.26 -9.15
N LEU A 98 6.90 13.93 -10.08
CA LEU A 98 6.91 12.65 -10.79
C LEU A 98 7.52 12.74 -12.19
N GLY A 99 8.11 13.88 -12.56
CA GLY A 99 8.62 14.14 -13.90
C GLY A 99 7.62 14.94 -14.76
N GLN A 100 8.02 15.22 -15.99
CA GLN A 100 7.22 15.95 -16.98
C GLN A 100 6.58 15.00 -18.01
N GLY A 101 5.51 15.47 -18.66
CA GLY A 101 4.90 14.80 -19.80
C GLY A 101 4.36 13.40 -19.49
N GLN A 102 4.37 12.52 -20.49
CA GLN A 102 3.76 11.19 -20.40
C GLN A 102 4.45 10.27 -19.40
N LYS A 103 5.80 10.31 -19.32
CA LYS A 103 6.55 9.53 -18.32
C LYS A 103 6.15 9.91 -16.89
N GLY A 104 5.95 11.21 -16.63
CA GLY A 104 5.53 11.66 -15.30
C GLY A 104 4.08 11.33 -14.98
N ALA A 105 3.19 11.44 -15.97
CA ALA A 105 1.81 10.99 -15.83
C ALA A 105 1.73 9.49 -15.51
N GLU A 106 2.50 8.67 -16.21
CA GLU A 106 2.56 7.22 -15.99
C GLU A 106 3.07 6.88 -14.57
N ARG A 107 4.16 7.51 -14.12
CA ARG A 107 4.66 7.37 -12.73
C ARG A 107 3.56 7.67 -11.71
N GLY A 108 2.74 8.69 -11.96
CA GLY A 108 1.60 9.03 -11.09
C GLY A 108 0.47 8.01 -11.10
N VAL A 109 0.14 7.45 -12.27
CA VAL A 109 -0.84 6.36 -12.38
C VAL A 109 -0.35 5.11 -11.64
N LYS A 110 0.91 4.72 -11.79
CA LYS A 110 1.52 3.59 -11.07
C LYS A 110 1.45 3.79 -9.56
N LEU A 111 1.80 4.98 -9.06
CA LEU A 111 1.67 5.32 -7.63
C LEU A 111 0.22 5.30 -7.14
N ALA A 112 -0.72 5.77 -7.96
CA ALA A 112 -2.14 5.73 -7.64
C ALA A 112 -2.66 4.29 -7.47
N LEU A 113 -2.22 3.39 -8.35
CA LEU A 113 -2.64 1.98 -8.31
C LEU A 113 -2.17 1.27 -7.05
N ILE A 114 -0.99 1.61 -6.52
CA ILE A 114 -0.48 1.05 -5.25
C ILE A 114 -0.93 1.82 -3.99
N ALA A 115 -1.90 2.71 -4.11
CA ALA A 115 -2.37 3.59 -3.03
C ALA A 115 -1.27 4.50 -2.41
N GLY A 116 -0.22 4.81 -3.18
CA GLY A 116 0.88 5.68 -2.76
C GLY A 116 0.54 7.17 -2.77
N ILE A 117 -0.64 7.54 -3.27
CA ILE A 117 -1.17 8.91 -3.31
C ILE A 117 -2.63 8.93 -2.88
N LYS A 118 -3.10 10.13 -2.48
CA LYS A 118 -4.47 10.33 -2.01
C LYS A 118 -5.50 9.87 -3.06
N GLU A 119 -6.51 9.15 -2.60
CA GLU A 119 -7.63 8.71 -3.44
C GLU A 119 -8.43 9.91 -4.00
N GLY A 120 -8.97 9.75 -5.21
CA GLY A 120 -9.70 10.80 -5.92
C GLY A 120 -8.84 11.84 -6.64
N MET A 121 -7.50 11.77 -6.54
CA MET A 121 -6.60 12.59 -7.36
C MET A 121 -6.56 12.14 -8.83
N TYR A 122 -6.93 10.89 -9.08
CA TYR A 122 -7.03 10.29 -10.40
C TYR A 122 -8.46 9.81 -10.62
N ASP A 123 -8.90 9.89 -11.86
CA ASP A 123 -10.13 9.23 -12.29
C ASP A 123 -9.97 7.71 -12.17
N ILE A 124 -10.95 7.07 -11.54
CA ILE A 124 -10.88 5.64 -11.23
C ILE A 124 -11.02 4.78 -12.49
N GLU A 125 -11.76 5.26 -13.50
CA GLU A 125 -11.88 4.58 -14.78
C GLU A 125 -10.56 4.67 -15.57
N ALA A 126 -9.89 5.83 -15.55
CA ALA A 126 -8.54 5.94 -16.11
C ALA A 126 -7.52 4.98 -15.44
N LEU A 127 -7.56 4.85 -14.10
CA LEU A 127 -6.72 3.88 -13.39
C LEU A 127 -7.04 2.44 -13.79
N ALA A 128 -8.33 2.09 -13.87
CA ALA A 128 -8.79 0.78 -14.32
C ALA A 128 -8.35 0.48 -15.76
N GLY A 129 -8.41 1.47 -16.66
CA GLY A 129 -7.96 1.35 -18.04
C GLY A 129 -6.46 1.07 -18.14
N TYR A 130 -5.64 1.83 -17.41
CA TYR A 130 -4.20 1.58 -17.38
C TYR A 130 -3.89 0.19 -16.79
N LEU A 131 -4.54 -0.20 -15.71
CA LEU A 131 -4.36 -1.51 -15.10
C LEU A 131 -4.74 -2.65 -16.06
N LEU A 132 -5.89 -2.55 -16.74
CA LEU A 132 -6.34 -3.51 -17.74
C LEU A 132 -5.31 -3.66 -18.86
N TYR A 133 -4.83 -2.53 -19.40
CA TYR A 133 -3.77 -2.51 -20.39
C TYR A 133 -2.51 -3.23 -19.91
N ARG A 134 -2.00 -2.89 -18.71
CA ARG A 134 -0.78 -3.49 -18.17
C ARG A 134 -0.90 -5.01 -17.96
N LEU A 135 -2.04 -5.49 -17.46
CA LEU A 135 -2.25 -6.92 -17.26
C LEU A 135 -2.28 -7.70 -18.58
N ASN A 136 -2.87 -7.12 -19.63
CA ASN A 136 -2.88 -7.72 -20.96
C ASN A 136 -1.49 -7.73 -21.62
N VAL A 137 -0.67 -6.69 -21.39
CA VAL A 137 0.71 -6.66 -21.91
C VAL A 137 1.57 -7.76 -21.27
N LEU A 138 1.44 -7.95 -19.95
CA LEU A 138 2.22 -8.94 -19.21
C LEU A 138 1.78 -10.38 -19.48
N ASN A 139 0.50 -10.60 -19.74
CA ASN A 139 -0.01 -11.91 -20.11
C ASN A 139 -1.23 -11.76 -21.05
N PRO A 140 -1.02 -11.79 -22.37
CA PRO A 140 -2.10 -11.59 -23.34
C PRO A 140 -3.06 -12.78 -23.45
N ILE A 141 -2.67 -13.97 -22.97
CA ILE A 141 -3.45 -15.20 -23.11
C ILE A 141 -4.37 -15.39 -21.90
N TYR A 142 -3.82 -15.27 -20.69
CA TYR A 142 -4.55 -15.48 -19.45
C TYR A 142 -4.19 -14.44 -18.39
N PRO A 143 -4.59 -13.17 -18.59
CA PRO A 143 -4.31 -12.12 -17.63
C PRO A 143 -5.02 -12.37 -16.31
N ALA A 144 -4.37 -12.02 -15.20
CA ALA A 144 -4.81 -12.32 -13.83
C ALA A 144 -6.25 -11.85 -13.52
N TYR A 145 -6.72 -10.78 -14.17
CA TYR A 145 -8.06 -10.25 -13.95
C TYR A 145 -9.17 -11.19 -14.42
N LEU A 146 -8.90 -12.17 -15.28
CA LEU A 146 -9.94 -13.10 -15.78
C LEU A 146 -10.58 -13.90 -14.64
N THR A 147 -9.88 -14.09 -13.53
CA THR A 147 -10.42 -14.68 -12.29
C THR A 147 -11.63 -13.91 -11.74
N LEU A 148 -11.73 -12.61 -12.04
CA LEU A 148 -12.87 -11.75 -11.71
C LEU A 148 -14.04 -11.83 -12.68
N LEU A 149 -13.90 -12.50 -13.83
CA LEU A 149 -14.96 -12.67 -14.83
C LEU A 149 -15.46 -14.11 -14.91
N GLN A 150 -16.55 -14.35 -15.64
CA GLN A 150 -17.05 -15.72 -15.81
C GLN A 150 -16.01 -16.58 -16.53
N GLU A 151 -15.93 -17.86 -16.17
CA GLU A 151 -15.04 -18.82 -16.83
C GLU A 151 -15.32 -18.87 -18.34
N GLY A 152 -14.25 -18.88 -19.15
CA GLY A 152 -14.35 -18.83 -20.61
C GLY A 152 -14.48 -17.44 -21.22
N THR A 153 -14.50 -16.36 -20.41
CA THR A 153 -14.43 -15.00 -20.95
C THR A 153 -13.04 -14.77 -21.58
N PRO A 154 -12.94 -14.36 -22.85
CA PRO A 154 -11.65 -14.06 -23.45
C PRO A 154 -11.04 -12.76 -22.88
N PRO A 155 -9.72 -12.59 -22.95
CA PRO A 155 -9.06 -11.31 -22.70
C PRO A 155 -9.68 -10.19 -23.55
N THR A 156 -9.71 -8.97 -23.02
CA THR A 156 -10.27 -7.80 -23.72
C THR A 156 -9.42 -6.57 -23.43
N THR A 157 -9.28 -5.73 -24.44
CA THR A 157 -8.63 -4.42 -24.35
C THR A 157 -9.63 -3.28 -24.16
N ASP A 158 -10.93 -3.54 -24.30
CA ASP A 158 -11.98 -2.55 -24.11
C ASP A 158 -12.39 -2.48 -22.63
N LEU A 159 -12.09 -1.33 -22.01
CA LEU A 159 -12.44 -1.05 -20.62
C LEU A 159 -13.95 -1.12 -20.37
N HIS A 160 -14.79 -0.61 -21.27
CA HIS A 160 -16.24 -0.62 -21.07
C HIS A 160 -16.80 -2.04 -21.13
N GLN A 161 -16.30 -2.87 -22.05
CA GLN A 161 -16.67 -4.28 -22.13
C GLN A 161 -16.27 -5.02 -20.85
N TYR A 162 -15.03 -4.80 -20.38
CA TYR A 162 -14.51 -5.38 -19.14
C TYR A 162 -15.36 -4.98 -17.92
N LEU A 163 -15.55 -3.69 -17.70
CA LEU A 163 -16.30 -3.17 -16.55
C LEU A 163 -17.77 -3.59 -16.58
N SER A 164 -18.37 -3.69 -17.77
CA SER A 164 -19.74 -4.18 -17.92
C SER A 164 -19.86 -5.65 -17.54
N ALA A 165 -18.90 -6.49 -17.94
CA ALA A 165 -18.88 -7.90 -17.57
C ALA A 165 -18.69 -8.09 -16.05
N LEU A 166 -17.76 -7.32 -15.46
CA LEU A 166 -17.53 -7.32 -14.02
C LEU A 166 -18.77 -6.84 -13.24
N ALA A 167 -19.38 -5.74 -13.67
CA ALA A 167 -20.58 -5.18 -13.04
C ALA A 167 -21.76 -6.17 -13.10
N LYS A 168 -21.96 -6.84 -14.24
CA LYS A 168 -22.98 -7.90 -14.39
C LYS A 168 -22.74 -9.07 -13.45
N ARG A 169 -21.51 -9.59 -13.38
CA ARG A 169 -21.16 -10.72 -12.51
C ARG A 169 -21.38 -10.39 -11.03
N MET A 170 -21.03 -9.17 -10.63
CA MET A 170 -21.07 -8.74 -9.23
C MET A 170 -22.40 -8.08 -8.83
N GLY A 171 -23.38 -7.99 -9.73
CA GLY A 171 -24.68 -7.36 -9.45
C GLY A 171 -24.59 -5.85 -9.16
N MET A 172 -23.64 -5.14 -9.80
CA MET A 172 -23.45 -3.70 -9.61
C MET A 172 -24.37 -2.92 -10.54
N ILE A 173 -25.55 -2.55 -10.02
CA ILE A 173 -26.63 -1.89 -10.78
C ILE A 173 -27.01 -0.58 -10.07
N LYS A 174 -27.13 0.51 -10.84
CA LYS A 174 -27.64 1.81 -10.39
C LYS A 174 -29.16 1.87 -10.48
N ARG A 175 -29.74 2.96 -9.97
CA ARG A 175 -31.16 3.26 -10.19
C ARG A 175 -31.43 3.34 -11.70
N GLY A 176 -32.54 2.76 -12.14
CA GLY A 176 -32.88 2.66 -13.57
C GLY A 176 -32.39 1.37 -14.26
N ALA A 177 -31.89 0.39 -13.51
CA ALA A 177 -31.40 -0.89 -14.04
C ALA A 177 -30.16 -0.77 -14.96
N GLU A 178 -29.43 0.35 -14.88
CA GLU A 178 -28.17 0.56 -15.58
C GLU A 178 -26.98 0.00 -14.79
N LEU A 179 -25.94 -0.47 -15.46
CA LEU A 179 -24.75 -1.02 -14.81
C LEU A 179 -23.89 0.09 -14.19
N ASP A 180 -23.40 -0.17 -12.97
CA ASP A 180 -22.51 0.77 -12.27
C ASP A 180 -21.04 0.55 -12.63
N LEU A 181 -20.60 1.16 -13.74
CA LEU A 181 -19.21 1.04 -14.20
C LEU A 181 -18.20 1.68 -13.23
N ALA A 182 -18.55 2.82 -12.62
CA ALA A 182 -17.67 3.50 -11.66
C ALA A 182 -17.43 2.64 -10.41
N ARG A 183 -18.47 1.96 -9.91
CA ARG A 183 -18.33 1.00 -8.80
C ARG A 183 -17.53 -0.22 -9.21
N ALA A 184 -17.70 -0.72 -10.44
CA ALA A 184 -16.90 -1.82 -10.97
C ALA A 184 -15.41 -1.44 -11.12
N ALA A 185 -15.11 -0.23 -11.59
CA ALA A 185 -13.74 0.29 -11.71
C ALA A 185 -13.09 0.43 -10.33
N SER A 186 -13.82 1.00 -9.36
CA SER A 186 -13.37 1.10 -7.97
C SER A 186 -13.09 -0.28 -7.37
N HIS A 187 -13.96 -1.26 -7.66
CA HIS A 187 -13.75 -2.64 -7.23
C HIS A 187 -12.51 -3.25 -7.87
N PHE A 188 -12.29 -3.03 -9.16
CA PHE A 188 -11.14 -3.58 -9.88
C PHE A 188 -9.81 -3.04 -9.35
N VAL A 189 -9.71 -1.72 -9.14
CA VAL A 189 -8.51 -1.10 -8.55
C VAL A 189 -8.29 -1.56 -7.10
N ARG A 190 -9.37 -1.72 -6.33
CA ARG A 190 -9.28 -2.27 -4.97
C ARG A 190 -8.80 -3.72 -4.97
N TRP A 191 -9.36 -4.55 -5.84
CA TRP A 191 -8.92 -5.94 -6.01
C TRP A 191 -7.43 -6.00 -6.33
N TRP A 192 -6.93 -5.14 -7.23
CA TRP A 192 -5.50 -5.08 -7.53
C TRP A 192 -4.63 -4.85 -6.30
N ARG A 193 -5.02 -3.89 -5.44
CA ARG A 193 -4.30 -3.54 -4.22
C ARG A 193 -4.30 -4.64 -3.16
N GLU A 194 -5.38 -5.41 -3.09
CA GLU A 194 -5.59 -6.42 -2.07
C GLU A 194 -5.05 -7.80 -2.50
N GLU A 195 -5.35 -8.24 -3.71
CA GLU A 195 -5.15 -9.62 -4.17
C GLU A 195 -4.56 -9.71 -5.58
N GLY A 196 -5.02 -8.87 -6.50
CA GLY A 196 -4.68 -8.96 -7.92
C GLY A 196 -3.20 -8.78 -8.21
N GLY A 197 -2.50 -7.91 -7.46
CA GLY A 197 -1.05 -7.74 -7.58
C GLY A 197 -0.28 -9.02 -7.24
N LEU A 198 -0.70 -9.73 -6.19
CA LEU A 198 -0.09 -10.99 -5.80
C LEU A 198 -0.43 -12.10 -6.80
N LEU A 199 -1.67 -12.16 -7.29
CA LEU A 199 -2.07 -13.12 -8.31
C LEU A 199 -1.26 -12.94 -9.59
N ALA A 200 -1.16 -11.70 -10.09
CA ALA A 200 -0.36 -11.38 -11.28
C ALA A 200 1.10 -11.80 -11.10
N ALA A 201 1.68 -11.52 -9.94
CA ALA A 201 3.03 -11.94 -9.59
C ALA A 201 3.21 -13.47 -9.56
N SER A 202 2.26 -14.20 -8.96
CA SER A 202 2.31 -15.66 -8.85
C SER A 202 2.07 -16.38 -10.19
N SER A 203 1.31 -15.74 -11.09
CA SER A 203 0.98 -16.25 -12.41
C SER A 203 2.02 -15.93 -13.48
N ALA A 204 3.03 -15.10 -13.16
CA ALA A 204 4.17 -14.89 -14.03
C ALA A 204 4.81 -16.28 -14.31
N PRO A 205 5.05 -16.66 -15.58
CA PRO A 205 5.45 -18.01 -15.90
C PRO A 205 6.75 -18.35 -15.19
N GLN A 206 6.66 -19.20 -14.17
CA GLN A 206 7.83 -19.89 -13.65
C GLN A 206 8.36 -20.71 -14.83
N LEU A 207 9.58 -20.44 -15.28
CA LEU A 207 10.22 -21.07 -16.45
C LEU A 207 10.26 -22.62 -16.43
N GLY A 208 9.73 -23.28 -15.40
CA GLY A 208 9.56 -24.73 -15.31
C GLY A 208 8.21 -25.30 -15.76
N GLY A 209 7.21 -24.46 -16.10
CA GLY A 209 5.90 -24.92 -16.56
C GLY A 209 5.80 -25.01 -18.09
N GLN A 210 6.04 -26.19 -18.67
CA GLN A 210 5.96 -26.47 -20.12
C GLN A 210 4.58 -26.23 -20.79
N SER A 211 3.59 -25.69 -20.09
CA SER A 211 2.18 -25.85 -20.49
C SER A 211 1.57 -24.71 -21.33
N HIS A 212 2.19 -23.54 -21.46
CA HIS A 212 1.56 -22.42 -22.21
C HIS A 212 2.40 -21.76 -23.32
N LEU A 213 3.73 -21.91 -23.30
CA LEU A 213 4.60 -21.43 -24.39
C LEU A 213 4.52 -22.29 -25.65
N SER A 214 4.03 -23.53 -25.53
CA SER A 214 3.89 -24.48 -26.63
C SER A 214 2.76 -24.15 -27.62
N GLN A 215 1.92 -23.14 -27.34
CA GLN A 215 0.89 -22.63 -28.27
C GLN A 215 1.31 -21.37 -29.02
N LEU A 216 2.44 -20.75 -28.66
CA LEU A 216 2.99 -19.60 -29.36
C LEU A 216 4.10 -20.10 -30.29
N ASP A 217 3.77 -20.32 -31.57
CA ASP A 217 4.68 -20.72 -32.65
C ASP A 217 5.97 -19.86 -32.70
N GLY A 218 7.00 -20.25 -31.94
CA GLY A 218 8.31 -19.59 -31.93
C GLY A 218 8.32 -18.11 -31.52
N ALA A 219 7.21 -17.56 -31.01
CA ALA A 219 7.09 -16.14 -30.71
C ALA A 219 7.63 -15.82 -29.31
N SER A 220 8.40 -14.74 -29.19
CA SER A 220 8.85 -14.22 -27.90
C SER A 220 7.64 -13.83 -27.04
N ALA A 221 7.62 -14.29 -25.79
CA ALA A 221 6.57 -13.92 -24.83
C ALA A 221 7.06 -12.78 -23.93
N THR A 222 6.22 -11.77 -23.73
CA THR A 222 6.47 -10.75 -22.71
C THR A 222 6.16 -11.33 -21.34
N GLN A 223 7.07 -11.14 -20.39
CA GLN A 223 6.91 -11.50 -18.99
C GLN A 223 7.31 -10.31 -18.12
N GLY A 224 6.90 -10.33 -16.87
CA GLY A 224 7.29 -9.27 -15.96
C GLY A 224 6.67 -9.38 -14.57
N TRP A 225 7.04 -8.42 -13.74
CA TRP A 225 6.59 -8.30 -12.37
C TRP A 225 6.17 -6.86 -12.05
N GLY A 226 4.93 -6.68 -11.60
CA GLY A 226 4.39 -5.35 -11.32
C GLY A 226 4.25 -4.48 -12.58
N PHE A 227 4.69 -3.22 -12.52
CA PHE A 227 4.51 -2.25 -13.61
C PHE A 227 5.80 -1.83 -14.34
N ASP A 228 6.96 -2.16 -13.78
CA ASP A 228 8.26 -1.64 -14.26
C ASP A 228 9.24 -2.75 -14.63
N PHE A 229 9.09 -3.95 -14.05
CA PHE A 229 9.89 -5.09 -14.44
C PHE A 229 9.20 -5.82 -15.58
N GLU A 230 9.68 -5.62 -16.80
CA GLU A 230 9.15 -6.21 -18.03
C GLU A 230 10.30 -6.62 -18.94
N TRP A 231 10.26 -7.84 -19.45
CA TRP A 231 11.25 -8.37 -20.38
C TRP A 231 10.63 -9.36 -21.35
N THR A 232 11.27 -9.55 -22.50
CA THR A 232 10.92 -10.59 -23.44
C THR A 232 11.70 -11.86 -23.16
N VAL A 233 11.01 -13.00 -23.29
CA VAL A 233 11.58 -14.34 -23.22
C VAL A 233 11.49 -14.94 -24.61
N SER A 234 12.66 -15.26 -25.18
CA SER A 234 12.75 -15.96 -26.46
C SER A 234 12.88 -17.47 -26.24
N PRO A 235 12.46 -18.31 -27.21
CA PRO A 235 12.58 -19.76 -27.09
C PRO A 235 14.02 -20.23 -26.78
N THR A 236 15.03 -19.57 -27.34
CA THR A 236 16.46 -19.84 -27.12
C THR A 236 16.94 -19.54 -25.70
N ASP A 237 16.29 -18.59 -25.02
CA ASP A 237 16.63 -18.22 -23.64
C ASP A 237 16.29 -19.34 -22.65
N SER A 238 15.43 -20.28 -23.06
CA SER A 238 14.93 -21.40 -22.25
C SER A 238 15.93 -22.55 -22.14
N GLU A 239 16.86 -22.68 -23.09
CA GLU A 239 17.75 -23.86 -23.19
C GLU A 239 19.05 -23.69 -22.41
N ASP A 240 19.51 -22.45 -22.21
CA ASP A 240 20.83 -22.16 -21.64
C ASP A 240 20.84 -22.08 -20.10
N ASP A 241 19.69 -21.85 -19.44
CA ASP A 241 19.64 -21.67 -17.99
C ASP A 241 18.89 -22.83 -17.29
N ARG A 242 19.65 -23.79 -16.77
CA ARG A 242 19.13 -24.94 -16.00
C ARG A 242 18.46 -24.53 -14.68
N ASP A 243 18.64 -23.27 -14.26
CA ASP A 243 18.01 -22.69 -13.08
C ASP A 243 17.16 -21.46 -13.50
N GLY A 244 15.84 -21.63 -13.54
CA GLY A 244 14.93 -20.54 -13.92
C GLY A 244 15.00 -19.33 -12.98
N ALA A 245 15.47 -19.51 -11.74
CA ALA A 245 15.62 -18.41 -10.79
C ALA A 245 16.79 -17.47 -11.17
N SER A 246 17.92 -18.03 -11.63
CA SER A 246 19.05 -17.21 -12.09
C SER A 246 18.72 -16.43 -13.36
N PHE A 247 17.88 -16.98 -14.23
CA PHE A 247 17.43 -16.30 -15.43
C PHE A 247 16.58 -15.06 -15.10
N VAL A 248 15.56 -15.24 -14.26
CA VAL A 248 14.69 -14.15 -13.83
C VAL A 248 15.49 -13.08 -13.11
N GLN A 249 16.41 -13.47 -12.22
CA GLN A 249 17.29 -12.54 -11.54
C GLN A 249 18.10 -11.68 -12.53
N ARG A 250 18.75 -12.31 -13.53
CA ARG A 250 19.53 -11.57 -14.55
C ARG A 250 18.66 -10.59 -15.35
N LYS A 251 17.43 -10.98 -15.71
CA LYS A 251 16.50 -10.09 -16.42
C LYS A 251 16.06 -8.92 -15.53
N MET A 252 15.79 -9.17 -14.25
CA MET A 252 15.48 -8.12 -13.29
C MET A 252 16.65 -7.15 -13.10
N GLU A 253 17.88 -7.65 -12.96
CA GLU A 253 19.09 -6.84 -12.87
C GLU A 253 19.25 -5.95 -14.10
N ALA A 254 19.05 -6.49 -15.32
CA ALA A 254 19.08 -5.72 -16.55
C ALA A 254 18.00 -4.61 -16.58
N CYS A 255 16.80 -4.86 -16.07
CA CYS A 255 15.77 -3.82 -15.93
C CYS A 255 16.22 -2.70 -14.96
N ILE A 256 16.87 -3.06 -13.84
CA ILE A 256 17.39 -2.09 -12.87
C ILE A 256 18.50 -1.24 -13.50
N GLU A 257 19.44 -1.87 -14.19
CA GLU A 257 20.54 -1.18 -14.87
C GLU A 257 20.00 -0.18 -15.91
N ASN A 258 19.05 -0.61 -16.74
CA ASN A 258 18.38 0.27 -17.71
C ASN A 258 17.69 1.45 -17.02
N TYR A 259 16.99 1.21 -15.90
CA TYR A 259 16.34 2.27 -15.12
C TYR A 259 17.34 3.29 -14.56
N ILE A 260 18.49 2.84 -14.04
CA ILE A 260 19.54 3.71 -13.52
C ILE A 260 20.08 4.60 -14.65
N VAL A 261 20.42 4.00 -15.80
CA VAL A 261 20.92 4.74 -16.97
C VAL A 261 19.91 5.78 -17.47
N GLU A 262 18.63 5.40 -17.56
CA GLU A 262 17.58 6.34 -17.94
C GLU A 262 17.41 7.48 -16.92
N SER A 263 17.47 7.17 -15.63
CA SER A 263 17.32 8.16 -14.56
C SER A 263 18.45 9.18 -14.58
N GLU A 264 19.70 8.74 -14.75
CA GLU A 264 20.86 9.62 -14.91
C GLU A 264 20.76 10.52 -16.15
N LYS A 265 20.20 10.00 -17.24
CA LYS A 265 19.93 10.78 -18.45
C LYS A 265 18.89 11.86 -18.21
N GLU A 266 17.77 11.51 -17.56
CA GLU A 266 16.70 12.47 -17.23
C GLU A 266 17.18 13.58 -16.26
N GLU A 267 18.07 13.25 -15.32
CA GLU A 267 18.73 14.23 -14.45
C GLU A 267 19.62 15.18 -15.23
N ARG A 268 20.44 14.65 -16.14
CA ARG A 268 21.35 15.44 -17.00
C ARG A 268 20.58 16.40 -17.91
N GLU A 269 19.41 16.00 -18.37
CA GLU A 269 18.51 16.81 -19.20
C GLU A 269 17.65 17.79 -18.36
N GLU A 270 17.85 17.86 -17.03
CA GLU A 270 17.06 18.62 -16.05
C GLU A 270 15.54 18.36 -16.11
N GLN A 271 15.11 17.25 -16.72
CA GLN A 271 13.70 16.90 -16.86
C GLN A 271 13.08 16.44 -15.53
N ASN A 272 13.93 16.05 -14.57
CA ASN A 272 13.55 15.61 -13.23
C ASN A 272 13.47 16.73 -12.17
N ILE A 273 13.48 18.01 -12.58
CA ILE A 273 13.34 19.14 -11.64
C ILE A 273 12.05 19.91 -11.92
N SER A 274 11.22 20.07 -10.88
CA SER A 274 10.01 20.90 -10.95
C SER A 274 10.34 22.39 -11.10
N SER A 275 9.45 23.16 -11.72
CA SER A 275 9.58 24.62 -11.85
C SER A 275 9.77 25.32 -10.49
N THR A 276 9.09 24.83 -9.44
CA THR A 276 9.24 25.29 -8.07
C THR A 276 10.63 25.01 -7.51
N GLN A 277 11.18 23.82 -7.74
CA GLN A 277 12.54 23.47 -7.34
C GLN A 277 13.57 24.34 -8.07
N ARG A 278 13.43 24.55 -9.38
CA ARG A 278 14.28 25.48 -10.14
C ARG A 278 14.25 26.89 -9.55
N LYS A 279 13.06 27.43 -9.27
CA LYS A 279 12.90 28.74 -8.62
C LYS A 279 13.55 28.77 -7.23
N LYS A 280 13.43 27.70 -6.45
CA LYS A 280 14.05 27.58 -5.12
C LYS A 280 15.58 27.58 -5.22
N GLN A 281 16.15 26.84 -6.17
CA GLN A 281 17.60 26.81 -6.42
C GLN A 281 18.13 28.19 -6.80
N LEU A 282 17.44 28.89 -7.72
CA LEU A 282 17.79 30.26 -8.10
C LEU A 282 17.78 31.22 -6.90
N ASN A 283 16.72 31.16 -6.08
CA ASN A 283 16.62 31.99 -4.88
C ASN A 283 17.72 31.68 -3.85
N ILE A 284 18.09 30.41 -3.67
CA ILE A 284 19.17 30.00 -2.77
C ILE A 284 20.51 30.52 -3.28
N ALA A 285 20.79 30.37 -4.59
CA ALA A 285 22.01 30.86 -5.22
C ALA A 285 22.13 32.39 -5.12
N GLU A 286 21.03 33.12 -5.32
CA GLU A 286 21.02 34.58 -5.18
C GLU A 286 21.29 35.02 -3.74
N LYS A 287 20.64 34.38 -2.75
CA LYS A 287 20.89 34.64 -1.33
C LYS A 287 22.35 34.35 -0.95
N ALA A 288 22.93 33.28 -1.47
CA ALA A 288 24.35 32.96 -1.26
C ALA A 288 25.27 34.03 -1.86
N LYS A 289 25.00 34.50 -3.09
CA LYS A 289 25.75 35.61 -3.71
C LYS A 289 25.67 36.90 -2.89
N ARG A 290 24.48 37.25 -2.37
CA ARG A 290 24.29 38.43 -1.50
C ARG A 290 25.09 38.30 -0.20
N LYS A 291 25.09 37.13 0.44
CA LYS A 291 25.89 36.86 1.65
C LYS A 291 27.40 37.00 1.39
N MET A 292 27.91 36.45 0.29
CA MET A 292 29.34 36.58 -0.08
C MET A 292 29.75 38.04 -0.36
N LYS A 293 28.87 38.85 -0.96
CA LYS A 293 29.14 40.28 -1.15
C LYS A 293 29.19 41.03 0.18
N HIS A 294 28.33 40.67 1.13
CA HIS A 294 28.28 41.28 2.45
C HIS A 294 29.46 40.87 3.34
N SER A 295 29.97 39.64 3.22
CA SER A 295 31.14 39.18 4.00
C SER A 295 32.48 39.73 3.49
N ARG A 296 32.50 40.34 2.30
CA ARG A 296 33.68 40.97 1.69
C ARG A 296 33.76 42.48 1.95
N ARG A 297 32.75 43.06 2.59
CA ARG A 297 32.73 44.45 3.07
C ARG A 297 33.06 44.46 4.55
#